data_AF-A0AAJ8VVZ3-F1
#
_entry.id   AF-A0AAJ8VVZ3-F1
#
_cell.length_a   1.000
_cell.length_b   1.000
_cell.length_c   1.000
_cell.angle_alpha   90.00
_cell.angle_beta   90.00
_cell.angle_gamma   90.00
#
_symmetry.space_group_name_H-M   'P 1'
#
loop_
_entity.id
_entity.type
_entity.pdbx_description
1 polymer ?
#
loop_
_entity_poly.entity_id
_entity_poly.type
_entity_poly.pdbx_seq_one_letter_code
_entity_poly.pdbx_strand_id
1 'polypeptide(L)' 'MGSSESYTFPSSIPSQQELDDHNVPFYYRDKCASNLIEYYKCLDKGTSFCNKTKDEFYKCQYYLLKGRLDSYIKEHHH' A
#
# COMPACT_ATOMS: atom_id res chain seq x y z
N MET A 1 -26.49 2.57 -3.36
CA MET A 1 -25.94 1.24 -3.68
C MET A 1 -24.51 1.45 -4.16
N GLY A 2 -23.54 1.44 -3.23
CA GLY A 2 -22.13 1.65 -3.59
C GLY A 2 -21.59 0.38 -4.24
N SER A 3 -21.04 0.49 -5.44
CA SER A 3 -20.34 -0.60 -6.12
C SER A 3 -19.33 -1.23 -5.15
N SER A 4 -19.40 -2.55 -4.99
CA SER A 4 -18.32 -3.32 -4.36
C SER A 4 -17.11 -3.25 -5.29
N GLU A 5 -16.36 -2.16 -5.25
CA GLU A 5 -15.06 -2.08 -5.92
C GLU A 5 -14.17 -3.17 -5.31
N SER A 6 -13.89 -4.21 -6.09
CA SER A 6 -12.84 -5.17 -5.75
C SER A 6 -11.50 -4.49 -5.97
N TYR A 7 -10.74 -4.32 -4.89
CA TYR A 7 -9.38 -3.81 -4.96
C TYR A 7 -8.41 -4.96 -5.18
N THR A 8 -7.57 -4.84 -6.21
CA THR A 8 -6.48 -5.77 -6.47
C THR A 8 -5.20 -5.21 -5.87
N PHE A 9 -4.63 -5.94 -4.90
CA PHE A 9 -3.33 -5.60 -4.32
C PHE A 9 -2.20 -5.80 -5.35
N PRO A 10 -1.06 -5.11 -5.17
CA PRO A 10 0.17 -5.44 -5.89
C PRO A 10 0.47 -6.95 -5.82
N SER A 11 0.96 -7.50 -6.93
CA SER A 11 1.13 -8.93 -7.14
C SER A 11 2.19 -9.57 -6.25
N SER A 12 3.18 -8.80 -5.80
CA SER A 12 4.23 -9.27 -4.90
C SER A 12 4.69 -8.18 -3.94
N ILE A 13 5.13 -8.61 -2.77
CA ILE A 13 5.93 -7.76 -1.88
C ILE A 13 7.32 -7.64 -2.52
N PRO A 14 7.91 -6.42 -2.62
CA PRO A 14 9.28 -6.22 -3.08
C PRO A 14 10.29 -7.10 -2.32
N SER A 15 11.43 -7.38 -2.96
CA SER A 15 12.47 -8.17 -2.31
C SER A 15 13.04 -7.46 -1.07
N GLN A 16 13.62 -8.22 -0.14
CA GLN A 16 14.23 -7.65 1.07
C GLN A 16 15.29 -6.58 0.74
N GLN A 17 16.12 -6.85 -0.27
CA GLN A 17 17.12 -5.91 -0.77
C GLN A 17 16.47 -4.62 -1.30
N GLU A 18 15.41 -4.75 -2.11
CA GLU A 18 14.71 -3.58 -2.67
C GLU A 18 14.04 -2.71 -1.58
N LEU A 19 13.50 -3.34 -0.53
CA LEU A 19 12.95 -2.64 0.63
C LEU A 19 14.02 -1.88 1.41
N ASP A 20 15.24 -2.43 1.51
CA ASP A 20 16.37 -1.79 2.18
C ASP A 20 16.95 -0.65 1.33
N ASP A 21 17.14 -0.87 0.03
CA ASP A 21 17.66 0.13 -0.92
C ASP A 21 16.80 1.40 -0.97
N HIS A 22 15.48 1.24 -0.87
CA HIS A 22 14.53 2.35 -0.83
C HIS A 22 14.18 2.86 0.57
N ASN A 23 14.91 2.40 1.60
CA ASN A 23 14.69 2.78 3.01
C ASN A 23 13.23 2.64 3.47
N VAL A 24 12.54 1.60 2.99
CA VAL A 24 11.12 1.37 3.32
C VAL A 24 10.99 1.11 4.82
N PRO A 25 10.23 1.93 5.58
CA PRO A 25 10.04 1.72 7.00
C PRO A 25 9.41 0.35 7.28
N PHE A 26 9.84 -0.31 8.36
CA PHE A 26 9.42 -1.69 8.67
C PHE A 26 7.89 -1.89 8.66
N TYR A 27 7.14 -0.92 9.19
CA TYR A 27 5.68 -0.98 9.24
C TYR A 27 4.99 -0.84 7.88
N TYR A 28 5.70 -0.38 6.84
CA TYR A 28 5.24 -0.32 5.45
C TYR A 28 5.84 -1.42 4.56
N ARG A 29 6.57 -2.40 5.13
CA ARG A 29 7.05 -3.60 4.41
C ARG A 29 5.95 -4.64 4.25
N ASP A 30 4.81 -4.20 3.71
CA ASP A 30 3.61 -5.01 3.50
C ASP A 30 3.27 -5.15 2.00
N LYS A 31 2.06 -5.63 1.70
CA LYS A 31 1.55 -5.80 0.32
C LYS A 31 1.53 -4.49 -0.48
N CYS A 32 1.60 -3.33 0.16
CA CYS A 32 1.56 -2.02 -0.44
C CYS A 32 2.94 -1.37 -0.60
N ALA A 33 4.01 -2.03 -0.14
CA ALA A 33 5.38 -1.51 -0.20
C ALA A 33 5.82 -1.13 -1.63
N SER A 34 5.37 -1.88 -2.65
CA SER A 34 5.69 -1.57 -4.05
C SER A 34 5.19 -0.17 -4.46
N ASN A 35 3.98 0.22 -4.04
CA ASN A 35 3.43 1.54 -4.34
C ASN A 35 4.18 2.66 -3.59
N LEU A 36 4.69 2.38 -2.39
CA LEU A 36 5.51 3.32 -1.63
C LEU A 36 6.85 3.57 -2.33
N ILE A 37 7.47 2.52 -2.84
CA ILE A 37 8.72 2.62 -3.62
C ILE A 37 8.50 3.47 -4.87
N GLU A 38 7.39 3.28 -5.60
CA GLU A 38 7.05 4.12 -6.76
C GLU A 38 6.79 5.59 -6.36
N TYR A 39 6.23 5.82 -5.17
CA TYR A 39 6.11 7.17 -4.64
C TYR A 39 7.49 7.80 -4.36
N TYR A 40 8.41 7.08 -3.71
CA TYR A 40 9.77 7.56 -3.45
C TYR A 40 10.54 7.83 -4.75
N LYS A 41 10.50 6.89 -5.73
CA LYS A 41 11.10 7.09 -7.06
C LYS A 41 10.58 8.34 -7.77
N CYS A 42 9.32 8.73 -7.52
CA CYS A 42 8.77 9.97 -8.06
C CYS A 42 9.35 11.20 -7.35
N LEU A 43 9.46 11.16 -6.01
CA LEU A 43 10.05 12.24 -5.22
C LEU A 43 11.52 12.48 -5.58
N ASP A 44 12.28 11.42 -5.84
CA ASP A 44 13.70 11.48 -6.22
C ASP A 44 13.93 12.22 -7.54
N LYS A 45 12.92 12.34 -8.41
CA LYS A 45 12.99 13.14 -9.65
C LYS A 45 12.94 14.65 -9.38
N GLY A 46 12.82 15.08 -8.12
CA GLY A 46 12.76 16.48 -7.72
C GLY A 46 11.42 17.16 -8.01
N THR A 47 10.36 16.38 -8.28
CA THR A 47 9.04 16.91 -8.58
C THR A 47 8.10 16.78 -7.39
N SER A 48 7.44 17.88 -6.99
CA SER A 48 6.41 17.85 -5.94
C SER A 48 5.08 17.24 -6.40
N PHE A 49 4.94 16.91 -7.69
CA PHE A 49 3.68 16.46 -8.32
C PHE A 49 3.51 14.95 -8.32
N CYS A 50 3.83 14.29 -7.20
CA CYS A 50 3.74 12.83 -7.04
C CYS A 50 2.40 12.36 -6.44
N ASN A 51 1.32 13.13 -6.65
CA ASN A 51 0.01 12.82 -6.06
C ASN A 51 -0.53 11.47 -6.51
N LYS A 52 -0.34 11.10 -7.79
CA LYS A 52 -0.84 9.83 -8.32
C LYS A 52 -0.26 8.62 -7.55
N THR A 53 1.06 8.53 -7.46
CA THR A 53 1.74 7.42 -6.77
C THR A 53 1.50 7.44 -5.26
N LYS A 54 1.41 8.63 -4.67
CA LYS A 54 1.00 8.82 -3.28
C LYS A 54 -0.41 8.27 -3.02
N ASP A 55 -1.37 8.63 -3.87
CA ASP A 55 -2.77 8.21 -3.74
C ASP A 55 -2.92 6.70 -3.98
N GLU A 56 -2.14 6.12 -4.91
CA GLU A 56 -2.05 4.67 -5.13
C GLU A 56 -1.53 3.92 -3.89
N PHE A 57 -0.53 4.47 -3.20
CA PHE A 57 -0.04 3.92 -1.94
C PHE A 57 -1.11 3.96 -0.84
N TYR A 58 -1.72 5.12 -0.59
CA TYR A 58 -2.74 5.26 0.46
C TYR A 58 -4.03 4.49 0.15
N LYS A 59 -4.42 4.37 -1.13
CA LYS A 59 -5.53 3.50 -1.54
C LYS A 59 -5.25 2.05 -1.18
N CYS A 60 -4.03 1.57 -1.42
CA CYS A 60 -3.63 0.22 -1.03
C CYS A 60 -3.72 0.02 0.49
N GLN A 61 -3.17 0.96 1.27
CA GLN A 61 -3.20 0.91 2.74
C GLN A 61 -4.63 0.91 3.29
N TYR A 62 -5.52 1.71 2.70
CA TYR A 62 -6.94 1.72 3.04
C TYR A 62 -7.59 0.34 2.87
N TYR A 63 -7.41 -0.31 1.72
CA TYR A 63 -7.99 -1.63 1.48
C TYR A 63 -7.35 -2.72 2.34
N LEU A 64 -6.05 -2.61 2.66
CA LEU A 64 -5.38 -3.51 3.58
C LEU A 64 -5.97 -3.41 4.99
N LEU A 65 -6.18 -2.19 5.48
CA LEU A 65 -6.78 -1.93 6.79
C LEU A 65 -8.25 -2.38 6.83
N LYS A 66 -9.02 -2.06 5.78
CA LYS A 66 -10.41 -2.51 5.65
C LYS A 66 -10.51 -4.03 5.74
N GLY A 67 -9.65 -4.76 5.02
CA GLY A 67 -9.61 -6.22 5.09
C GLY A 67 -9.31 -6.75 6.50
N ARG A 68 -8.39 -6.11 7.25
CA ARG A 68 -8.11 -6.47 8.64
C ARG A 68 -9.31 -6.22 9.56
N LEU A 69 -10.00 -5.09 9.37
CA LEU A 69 -11.21 -4.76 10.13
C LEU A 69 -12.34 -5.76 9.85
N ASP A 70 -12.54 -6.11 8.58
CA ASP A 70 -13.56 -7.08 8.17
C ASP A 70 -13.27 -8.48 8.77
N SER A 71 -12.00 -8.90 8.81
CA SER A 71 -11.57 -10.13 9.49
C SER A 71 -11.82 -10.09 10.99
N TYR A 72 -11.42 -8.99 11.66
CA TYR A 72 -11.64 -8.81 13.10
C TYR A 72 -13.13 -8.88 13.45
N ILE A 73 -13.98 -8.20 12.68
CA ILE A 73 -15.43 -8.22 12.91
C ILE A 73 -15.99 -9.63 12.78
N LYS A 74 -15.56 -10.38 11.75
CA LYS A 74 -15.99 -11.78 11.56
C LYS A 74 -15.56 -12.70 12.70
N GLU A 75 -14.36 -12.52 13.24
CA GLU A 75 -13.85 -13.37 14.31
C GLU A 75 -14.47 -13.07 15.68
N HIS A 76 -14.91 -11.83 15.92
CA HIS A 76 -15.31 -11.35 17.26
C HIS A 76 -16.78 -10.98 17.43
N HIS A 77 -17.60 -11.01 16.37
CA HIS A 77 -19.05 -10.80 16.46
C HIS A 77 -19.87 -12.10 16.24
N HIS A 78 -19.26 -13.26 16.50
CA HIS A 78 -19.94 -14.55 16.63
C HIS A 78 -20.17 -14.94 18.09
#